data_AF-A0AA39C2F5-F1
#
_entry.id   AF-A0AA39C2F5-F1
#
_cell.length_a   1.000
_cell.length_b   1.000
_cell.length_c   1.000
_cell.angle_alpha   90.00
_cell.angle_beta   90.00
_cell.angle_gamma   90.00
#
_symmetry.space_group_name_H-M   'P 1'
#
loop_
_entity.id
_entity.type
_entity.pdbx_description
1 polymer ?
#
loop_
_entity_poly.entity_id
_entity_poly.type
_entity_poly.pdbx_seq_one_letter_code
_entity_poly.pdbx_strand_id
1 'polypeptide(L)'
;PIRQLLLQTTEGKLILKAYRDNGCLTKNLRNLMTRLILKKEKDLAFHSVQIYGEPDHLRKFVIKKERFMKLARQICQLFPCEITKTYYTPYMRIGSRRINPSGTLFEHFQYQTGILRKGGLLSPTNRVHFLNTPYQVSGAKEKRRNTENEPAADIEAGLDQRRKEFEAANLTLQPIPIFVGPLVAIDTAYVAVNEVLYKVDSALHAIDTCFKIFIALDCAYPRRASSIWLFFQICGYQINYATDTCNRSLNSLIGEIKRHIQLAEP
;
A
#
# COMPACT_ATOMS: atom_id res chain seq x y z
N PRO A 1 11.62 -3.62 28.53
CA PRO A 1 13.03 -3.58 28.05
C PRO A 1 13.32 -4.79 27.13
N ILE A 2 14.19 -4.68 26.12
CA ILE A 2 14.49 -5.79 25.18
C ILE A 2 15.01 -7.02 25.93
N ARG A 3 15.93 -6.84 26.89
CA ARG A 3 16.48 -7.93 27.72
C ARG A 3 15.40 -8.79 28.38
N GLN A 4 14.38 -8.16 28.97
CA GLN A 4 13.28 -8.87 29.63
C GLN A 4 12.45 -9.67 28.63
N LEU A 5 12.18 -9.11 27.45
CA LEU A 5 11.48 -9.82 26.37
C LEU A 5 12.26 -11.07 25.93
N LEU A 6 13.59 -10.97 25.80
CA LEU A 6 14.41 -12.12 25.42
C LEU A 6 14.42 -13.21 26.50
N LEU A 7 14.39 -12.83 27.78
CA LEU A 7 14.33 -13.81 28.88
C LEU A 7 12.99 -14.54 28.99
N GLN A 8 11.91 -13.92 28.51
CA GLN A 8 10.54 -14.44 28.62
C GLN A 8 10.13 -15.36 27.47
N THR A 9 10.92 -15.45 26.41
CA THR A 9 10.55 -16.18 25.17
C THR A 9 11.58 -17.27 24.85
N THR A 10 11.13 -18.37 24.25
CA THR A 10 12.00 -19.48 23.83
C THR A 10 13.02 -19.01 22.77
N GLU A 11 12.54 -18.30 21.75
CA GLU A 11 13.37 -17.67 20.72
C GLU A 11 14.38 -16.66 21.33
N GLY A 12 13.96 -15.89 22.33
CA GLY A 12 14.82 -14.94 23.02
C GLY A 12 15.94 -15.60 23.82
N LYS A 13 15.63 -16.69 24.53
CA LYS A 13 16.62 -17.51 25.24
C LYS A 13 17.63 -18.15 24.28
N LEU A 14 17.17 -18.58 23.10
CA LEU A 14 18.04 -19.09 22.04
C LEU A 14 19.04 -18.03 21.56
N ILE A 15 18.58 -16.79 21.33
CA ILE A 15 19.45 -15.66 20.93
C ILE A 15 20.49 -15.37 22.01
N LEU A 16 20.07 -15.31 23.28
CA LEU A 16 20.98 -15.04 24.40
C LEU A 16 22.02 -16.14 24.58
N LYS A 17 21.63 -17.42 24.43
CA LYS A 17 22.55 -18.55 24.47
C LYS A 17 23.55 -18.49 23.33
N ALA A 18 23.08 -18.35 22.09
CA ALA A 18 23.95 -18.29 20.92
C ALA A 18 24.94 -17.12 20.97
N TYR A 19 24.54 -15.97 21.51
CA TYR A 19 25.46 -14.85 21.73
C TYR A 19 26.49 -15.14 22.81
N ARG A 20 26.08 -15.78 23.92
CA ARG A 20 27.02 -16.19 24.98
C ARG A 20 28.10 -17.12 24.44
N ASP A 21 27.70 -18.05 23.58
CA ASP A 21 28.59 -19.10 23.06
C ASP A 21 29.54 -18.55 21.97
N ASN A 22 29.09 -17.60 21.14
CA ASN A 22 29.84 -17.13 19.95
C ASN A 22 30.34 -15.67 20.03
N GLY A 23 29.94 -14.91 21.04
CA GLY A 23 30.26 -13.48 21.20
C GLY A 23 29.61 -12.54 20.17
N CYS A 24 28.95 -13.06 19.13
CA CYS A 24 28.29 -12.27 18.10
C CYS A 24 27.02 -12.94 17.58
N LEU A 25 26.09 -12.15 17.01
CA LEU A 25 24.88 -12.70 16.40
C LEU A 25 25.07 -12.94 14.91
N THR A 26 24.62 -14.09 14.43
CA THR A 26 24.50 -14.37 13.00
C THR A 26 23.33 -13.60 12.39
N LYS A 27 23.33 -13.39 11.07
CA LYS A 27 22.24 -12.72 10.33
C LYS A 27 20.86 -13.32 10.67
N ASN A 28 20.77 -14.65 10.78
CA ASN A 28 19.53 -15.34 11.11
C ASN A 28 19.04 -15.00 12.52
N LEU A 29 19.93 -14.97 13.51
CA LEU A 29 19.62 -14.59 14.89
C LEU A 29 19.24 -13.11 15.00
N ARG A 30 19.90 -12.22 14.24
CA ARG A 30 19.51 -10.80 14.16
C ARG A 30 18.09 -10.64 13.62
N ASN A 31 17.76 -11.37 12.56
CA ASN A 31 16.41 -11.35 11.97
C ASN A 31 15.36 -11.93 12.94
N LEU A 32 15.68 -13.02 13.65
CA LEU A 32 14.82 -13.60 14.67
C LEU A 32 14.55 -12.60 15.80
N MET A 33 15.60 -11.98 16.34
CA MET A 33 15.50 -10.95 17.37
C MET A 33 14.64 -9.76 16.92
N THR A 34 14.89 -9.28 15.70
CA THR A 34 14.16 -8.16 15.11
C THR A 34 12.67 -8.46 15.00
N ARG A 35 12.31 -9.64 14.49
CA ARG A 35 10.92 -10.10 14.42
C ARG A 35 10.25 -10.17 15.79
N LEU A 36 10.97 -10.69 16.79
CA LEU A 36 10.46 -10.84 18.14
C LEU A 36 10.21 -9.50 18.85
N ILE A 37 11.13 -8.53 18.68
CA ILE A 37 10.95 -7.16 19.17
C ILE A 37 9.71 -6.51 18.53
N LEU A 38 9.59 -6.57 17.21
CA LEU A 38 8.47 -5.98 16.48
C LEU A 38 7.14 -6.68 16.78
N LYS A 39 7.16 -8.00 16.99
CA LYS A 39 6.00 -8.76 17.45
C LYS A 39 5.50 -8.19 18.78
N LYS A 40 6.37 -7.95 19.76
CA LYS A 40 5.96 -7.32 21.02
C LYS A 40 5.35 -5.92 20.82
N GLU A 41 5.96 -5.07 20.00
CA GLU A 41 5.41 -3.74 19.70
C GLU A 41 4.02 -3.83 19.06
N LYS A 42 3.84 -4.79 18.16
CA LYS A 42 2.56 -5.08 17.51
C LYS A 42 1.54 -5.59 18.51
N ASP A 43 1.87 -6.60 19.31
CA ASP A 43 0.94 -7.20 20.27
C ASP A 43 0.47 -6.17 21.30
N LEU A 44 1.34 -5.23 21.70
CA LEU A 44 0.95 -4.07 22.53
C LEU A 44 -0.02 -3.13 21.80
N ALA A 45 0.21 -2.84 20.52
CA ALA A 45 -0.67 -1.97 19.73
C ALA A 45 -2.03 -2.60 19.43
N PHE A 46 -2.09 -3.93 19.35
CA PHE A 46 -3.30 -4.70 19.04
C PHE A 46 -4.02 -5.24 20.29
N HIS A 47 -3.48 -5.01 21.49
CA HIS A 47 -4.06 -5.53 22.74
C HIS A 47 -5.52 -5.11 22.96
N SER A 48 -5.92 -3.91 22.53
CA SER A 48 -7.28 -3.41 22.68
C SER A 48 -8.23 -3.78 21.53
N VAL A 49 -7.71 -4.32 20.42
CA VAL A 49 -8.49 -4.58 19.19
C VAL A 49 -9.36 -5.84 19.32
N GLN A 50 -9.08 -6.72 20.29
CA GLN A 50 -9.80 -8.00 20.47
C GLN A 50 -10.76 -8.05 21.66
N ILE A 51 -10.85 -7.01 22.50
CA ILE A 51 -11.48 -7.15 23.83
C ILE A 51 -12.88 -6.52 23.90
N TYR A 52 -13.21 -5.52 23.09
CA TYR A 52 -14.45 -4.73 23.26
C TYR A 52 -15.16 -4.37 21.94
N GLY A 53 -15.58 -5.37 21.17
CA GLY A 53 -16.71 -5.25 20.23
C GLY A 53 -16.68 -4.20 19.10
N GLU A 54 -15.62 -3.40 18.94
CA GLU A 54 -15.40 -2.39 17.88
C GLU A 54 -13.90 -2.02 17.86
N PRO A 55 -13.22 -1.79 16.71
CA PRO A 55 -13.37 -2.34 15.36
C PRO A 55 -12.38 -3.48 15.08
N ASP A 56 -12.66 -4.37 14.13
CA ASP A 56 -11.83 -5.54 13.73
C ASP A 56 -10.43 -5.19 13.13
N HIS A 57 -10.02 -3.93 13.16
CA HIS A 57 -8.78 -3.45 12.55
C HIS A 57 -8.21 -2.20 13.22
N LEU A 58 -6.89 -2.03 13.16
CA LEU A 58 -6.22 -0.84 13.68
C LEU A 58 -6.20 0.28 12.64
N ARG A 59 -6.65 1.49 13.01
CA ARG A 59 -6.60 2.67 12.11
C ARG A 59 -5.18 3.11 11.75
N LYS A 60 -4.19 2.85 12.61
CA LYS A 60 -2.78 3.17 12.33
C LYS A 60 -1.85 2.39 13.26
N PHE A 61 -0.93 1.61 12.69
CA PHE A 61 0.20 1.06 13.41
C PHE A 61 1.45 1.87 13.06
N VAL A 62 1.96 2.65 14.02
CA VAL A 62 3.16 3.49 13.81
C VAL A 62 4.15 3.27 14.93
N ILE A 63 5.36 2.91 14.55
CA ILE A 63 6.54 3.02 15.40
C ILE A 63 7.24 4.32 15.02
N LYS A 64 7.30 5.29 15.95
CA LYS A 64 7.95 6.58 15.71
C LYS A 64 9.46 6.41 15.52
N LYS A 65 10.10 7.36 14.82
CA LYS A 65 11.57 7.40 14.60
C LYS A 65 12.34 7.25 15.92
N GLU A 66 11.91 7.95 16.96
CA GLU A 66 12.54 7.94 18.28
C GLU A 66 12.49 6.54 18.90
N ARG A 67 11.40 5.81 18.68
CA ARG A 67 11.25 4.43 19.16
C ARG A 67 12.19 3.49 18.42
N PHE A 68 12.29 3.58 17.09
CA PHE A 68 13.26 2.79 16.33
C PHE A 68 14.70 3.05 16.76
N MET A 69 15.08 4.32 16.93
CA MET A 69 16.42 4.66 17.42
C MET A 69 16.67 4.11 18.83
N LYS A 70 15.67 4.18 19.72
CA LYS A 70 15.77 3.63 21.08
C LYS A 70 15.94 2.11 21.04
N LEU A 71 15.20 1.40 20.20
CA LEU A 71 15.32 -0.05 20.04
C LEU A 71 16.71 -0.43 19.51
N ALA A 72 17.20 0.22 18.45
CA ALA A 72 18.53 -0.04 17.90
C ALA A 72 19.64 0.19 18.94
N ARG A 73 19.56 1.27 19.73
CA ARG A 73 20.51 1.51 20.83
C ARG A 73 20.44 0.44 21.91
N GLN A 74 19.24 0.02 22.30
CA GLN A 74 19.08 -1.03 23.31
C GLN A 74 19.62 -2.39 22.84
N ILE A 75 19.54 -2.68 21.54
CA ILE A 75 20.17 -3.87 20.95
C ILE A 75 21.70 -3.78 21.11
N CYS A 76 22.32 -2.69 20.69
CA CYS A 76 23.77 -2.49 20.80
C CYS A 76 24.26 -2.48 22.26
N GLN A 77 23.46 -1.98 23.20
CA GLN A 77 23.76 -2.04 24.63
C GLN A 77 23.75 -3.48 25.16
N LEU A 78 22.88 -4.33 24.62
CA LEU A 78 22.77 -5.73 25.04
C LEU A 78 23.80 -6.63 24.33
N PHE A 79 24.18 -6.26 23.11
CA PHE A 79 25.11 -6.98 22.24
C PHE A 79 26.17 -6.01 21.70
N PRO A 80 27.27 -5.77 22.44
CA PRO A 80 28.28 -4.76 22.07
C PRO A 80 28.90 -4.89 20.67
N CYS A 81 28.90 -6.09 20.06
CA CYS A 81 29.38 -6.30 18.69
C CYS A 81 28.40 -5.83 17.60
N GLU A 82 27.19 -5.42 17.97
CA GLU A 82 26.16 -4.97 17.03
C GLU A 82 26.26 -3.49 16.70
N ILE A 83 25.93 -3.13 15.46
CA ILE A 83 26.03 -1.75 14.96
C ILE A 83 24.63 -1.14 14.84
N THR A 84 24.43 0.05 15.41
CA THR A 84 23.10 0.70 15.44
C THR A 84 22.52 0.91 14.04
N LYS A 85 23.35 1.30 13.06
CA LYS A 85 22.95 1.52 11.67
C LYS A 85 22.42 0.26 10.97
N THR A 86 22.87 -0.93 11.38
CA THR A 86 22.38 -2.23 10.87
C THR A 86 20.90 -2.41 11.20
N TYR A 87 20.48 -1.92 12.36
CA TYR A 87 19.10 -2.07 12.85
C TYR A 87 18.21 -0.91 12.44
N TYR A 88 18.71 0.32 12.50
CA TYR A 88 17.96 1.48 12.05
C TYR A 88 18.85 2.66 11.67
N THR A 89 18.66 3.15 10.44
CA THR A 89 19.10 4.47 10.00
C THR A 89 17.85 5.32 9.77
N PRO A 90 17.71 6.49 10.43
CA PRO A 90 16.55 7.35 10.25
C PRO A 90 16.57 8.10 8.92
N TYR A 91 15.41 8.65 8.52
CA TYR A 91 15.38 9.65 7.46
C TYR A 91 16.22 10.87 7.86
N MET A 92 17.09 11.30 6.94
CA MET A 92 17.92 12.48 7.09
C MET A 92 18.02 13.23 5.76
N ARG A 93 18.08 14.56 5.84
CA ARG A 93 18.38 15.43 4.71
C ARG A 93 19.71 16.11 4.99
N ILE A 94 20.73 15.81 4.20
CA ILE A 94 22.07 16.39 4.32
C ILE A 94 22.29 17.20 3.04
N GLY A 95 22.08 18.52 3.13
CA GLY A 95 22.06 19.41 1.98
C GLY A 95 21.00 18.99 0.95
N SER A 96 21.45 18.66 -0.27
CA SER A 96 20.62 18.16 -1.36
C SER A 96 20.32 16.66 -1.29
N ARG A 97 21.11 15.88 -0.54
CA ARG A 97 20.97 14.42 -0.46
C ARG A 97 19.91 14.01 0.58
N ARG A 98 18.99 13.15 0.16
CA ARG A 98 17.98 12.52 1.02
C ARG A 98 18.41 11.09 1.32
N ILE A 99 18.48 10.75 2.60
CA ILE A 99 18.73 9.39 3.09
C ILE A 99 17.39 8.85 3.56
N ASN A 100 16.91 7.79 2.91
CA ASN A 100 15.68 7.11 3.32
C ASN A 100 15.92 6.30 4.60
N PRO A 101 14.88 6.06 5.43
CA PRO A 101 15.00 5.14 6.54
C PRO A 101 15.36 3.74 6.05
N SER A 102 16.25 3.06 6.75
CA SER A 102 16.71 1.71 6.42
C SER A 102 17.12 0.93 7.67
N GLY A 103 17.48 -0.34 7.49
CA GLY A 103 17.90 -1.23 8.57
C GLY A 103 16.82 -2.26 8.92
N THR A 104 17.25 -3.35 9.54
CA THR A 104 16.43 -4.55 9.71
C THR A 104 15.15 -4.29 10.49
N LEU A 105 15.15 -3.44 11.52
CA LEU A 105 13.93 -3.09 12.27
C LEU A 105 12.90 -2.39 11.37
N PHE A 106 13.34 -1.49 10.50
CA PHE A 106 12.46 -0.75 9.62
C PHE A 106 11.91 -1.65 8.50
N GLU A 107 12.78 -2.45 7.87
CA GLU A 107 12.40 -3.38 6.81
C GLU A 107 11.38 -4.42 7.28
N HIS A 108 11.64 -5.06 8.43
CA HIS A 108 10.70 -6.01 9.01
C HIS A 108 9.37 -5.35 9.44
N PHE A 109 9.43 -4.12 9.97
CA PHE A 109 8.22 -3.36 10.28
C PHE A 109 7.40 -3.07 9.00
N GLN A 110 8.04 -2.60 7.94
CA GLN A 110 7.37 -2.35 6.66
C GLN A 110 6.71 -3.61 6.11
N TYR A 111 7.45 -4.73 6.10
CA TYR A 111 6.92 -6.03 5.69
C TYR A 111 5.69 -6.44 6.53
N GLN A 112 5.77 -6.34 7.85
CA GLN A 112 4.66 -6.68 8.74
C GLN A 112 3.45 -5.75 8.55
N THR A 113 3.65 -4.44 8.39
CA THR A 113 2.53 -3.53 8.06
C THR A 113 1.89 -3.89 6.72
N GLY A 114 2.67 -4.37 5.74
CA GLY A 114 2.16 -4.88 4.48
C GLY A 114 1.27 -6.11 4.67
N ILE A 115 1.70 -7.07 5.49
CA ILE A 115 0.88 -8.25 5.83
C ILE A 115 -0.41 -7.84 6.53
N LEU A 116 -0.34 -6.96 7.54
CA LEU A 116 -1.52 -6.54 8.30
C LEU A 116 -2.55 -5.82 7.41
N ARG A 117 -2.09 -5.03 6.43
CA ARG A 117 -2.97 -4.41 5.43
C ARG A 117 -3.62 -5.43 4.51
N LYS A 118 -2.84 -6.38 4.00
CA LYS A 118 -3.36 -7.48 3.16
C LYS A 118 -4.39 -8.32 3.91
N GLY A 119 -4.20 -8.50 5.22
CA GLY A 119 -5.12 -9.24 6.09
C GLY A 119 -6.23 -8.39 6.71
N GLY A 120 -6.44 -7.14 6.29
CA GLY A 120 -7.52 -6.28 6.80
C GLY A 120 -7.34 -5.74 8.22
N LEU A 121 -6.36 -6.23 9.00
CA LEU A 121 -6.12 -5.84 10.40
C LEU A 121 -5.47 -4.46 10.57
N LEU A 122 -4.98 -3.84 9.49
CA LEU A 122 -4.44 -2.49 9.51
C LEU A 122 -5.01 -1.71 8.33
N SER A 123 -5.49 -0.50 8.60
CA SER A 123 -5.99 0.38 7.56
C SER A 123 -4.94 0.58 6.44
N PRO A 124 -5.38 0.74 5.18
CA PRO A 124 -4.52 1.22 4.13
C PRO A 124 -3.82 2.50 4.59
N THR A 125 -2.52 2.63 4.29
CA THR A 125 -1.84 3.89 4.60
C THR A 125 -2.51 4.95 3.75
N ASN A 126 -2.95 6.05 4.34
CA ASN A 126 -3.20 7.31 3.61
C ASN A 126 -1.88 7.91 3.05
N ARG A 127 -0.98 7.09 2.51
CA ARG A 127 -0.26 7.49 1.31
C ARG A 127 -1.28 7.29 0.24
N VAL A 128 -1.86 8.38 -0.22
CA VAL A 128 -2.84 8.36 -1.28
C VAL A 128 -2.18 7.70 -2.49
N HIS A 129 -2.43 6.39 -2.64
CA HIS A 129 -2.35 5.73 -3.90
C HIS A 129 -3.62 6.16 -4.60
N PHE A 130 -3.53 7.30 -5.29
CA PHE A 130 -4.56 7.72 -6.21
C PHE A 130 -4.70 6.68 -7.32
N LEU A 131 -5.63 5.75 -7.10
CA LEU A 131 -6.51 5.16 -8.08
C LEU A 131 -7.87 5.11 -7.39
N ASN A 132 -8.63 6.21 -7.44
CA ASN A 132 -9.94 6.37 -6.80
C ASN A 132 -9.91 6.32 -5.25
N THR A 133 -10.51 7.29 -4.55
CA THR A 133 -11.83 7.15 -3.89
C THR A 133 -12.12 8.44 -3.09
N PRO A 134 -13.37 8.61 -2.61
CA PRO A 134 -13.55 8.81 -1.17
C PRO A 134 -14.44 7.73 -0.54
N TYR A 135 -14.15 7.48 0.74
CA TYR A 135 -14.71 6.50 1.67
C TYR A 135 -15.91 7.14 2.41
N GLN A 136 -17.04 6.46 2.71
CA GLN A 136 -17.35 5.86 4.03
C GLN A 136 -18.77 5.26 4.07
N VAL A 137 -18.95 4.09 4.71
CA VAL A 137 -20.14 3.79 5.53
C VAL A 137 -19.74 3.00 6.78
N SER A 138 -19.97 3.58 7.96
CA SER A 138 -20.58 2.92 9.14
C SER A 138 -20.67 3.94 10.29
N GLY A 139 -21.79 4.20 10.96
CA GLY A 139 -23.19 3.88 10.72
C GLY A 139 -24.03 4.90 11.51
N ALA A 140 -25.08 5.42 10.91
CA ALA A 140 -26.15 6.13 11.62
C ALA A 140 -27.47 5.74 10.98
N LYS A 141 -28.35 5.22 11.83
CA LYS A 141 -29.77 4.93 11.65
C LYS A 141 -30.37 5.37 10.33
N GLU A 142 -31.02 4.39 9.70
CA GLU A 142 -32.09 4.55 8.72
C GLU A 142 -32.83 5.88 8.85
N LYS A 143 -32.56 6.77 7.90
CA LYS A 143 -33.43 7.89 7.60
C LYS A 143 -33.45 8.02 6.09
N ARG A 144 -34.45 7.37 5.48
CA ARG A 144 -34.91 7.66 4.13
C ARG A 144 -34.88 9.16 3.90
N ARG A 145 -34.05 9.63 2.97
CA ARG A 145 -34.17 10.95 2.37
C ARG A 145 -33.66 10.86 0.94
N ASN A 146 -34.62 10.91 0.03
CA ASN A 146 -34.41 11.03 -1.41
C ASN A 146 -33.69 12.35 -1.71
N THR A 147 -32.64 12.33 -2.53
CA THR A 147 -32.30 13.41 -3.47
C THR A 147 -31.13 12.95 -4.36
N GLU A 148 -31.35 12.91 -5.67
CA GLU A 148 -30.45 12.35 -6.70
C GLU A 148 -29.19 13.19 -7.00
N ASN A 149 -28.90 14.24 -6.21
CA ASN A 149 -27.90 15.27 -6.57
C ASN A 149 -26.64 15.33 -5.67
N GLU A 150 -26.60 14.67 -4.51
CA GLU A 150 -25.43 14.71 -3.62
C GLU A 150 -24.15 13.99 -4.12
N PRO A 151 -24.21 12.83 -4.82
CA PRO A 151 -22.98 12.11 -5.17
C PRO A 151 -22.14 12.80 -6.25
N ALA A 152 -22.73 13.64 -7.10
CA ALA A 152 -22.00 14.37 -8.14
C ALA A 152 -21.09 15.46 -7.52
N ALA A 153 -21.58 16.18 -6.52
CA ALA A 153 -20.84 17.25 -5.85
C ALA A 153 -19.58 16.72 -5.10
N ASP A 154 -19.69 15.55 -4.46
CA ASP A 154 -18.56 14.90 -3.78
C ASP A 154 -17.49 14.41 -4.77
N ILE A 155 -17.91 13.95 -5.96
CA ILE A 155 -16.98 13.54 -7.03
C ILE A 155 -16.24 14.76 -7.59
N GLU A 156 -16.95 15.85 -7.86
CA GLU A 156 -16.38 17.11 -8.36
C GLU A 156 -15.37 17.68 -7.35
N ALA A 157 -15.72 17.76 -6.07
CA ALA A 157 -14.79 18.19 -5.02
C ALA A 157 -13.53 17.31 -4.94
N GLY A 158 -13.69 15.99 -5.09
CA GLY A 158 -12.57 15.04 -5.13
C GLY A 158 -11.68 15.19 -6.37
N LEU A 159 -12.25 15.59 -7.52
CA LEU A 159 -11.51 15.87 -8.74
C LEU A 159 -10.76 17.19 -8.67
N ASP A 160 -11.37 18.24 -8.14
CA ASP A 160 -10.75 19.56 -7.97
C ASP A 160 -9.53 19.50 -7.05
N GLN A 161 -9.61 18.73 -5.97
CA GLN A 161 -8.49 18.49 -5.08
C GLN A 161 -7.32 17.82 -5.82
N ARG A 162 -7.60 16.84 -6.69
CA ARG A 162 -6.56 16.16 -7.49
C ARG A 162 -5.94 17.08 -8.53
N ARG A 163 -6.73 17.97 -9.14
CA ARG A 163 -6.18 18.95 -10.09
C ARG A 163 -5.17 19.86 -9.43
N LYS A 164 -5.51 20.44 -8.27
CA LYS A 164 -4.60 21.31 -7.50
C LYS A 164 -3.27 20.61 -7.18
N GLU A 165 -3.31 19.32 -6.87
CA GLU A 165 -2.11 18.54 -6.59
C GLU A 165 -1.25 18.27 -7.85
N PHE A 166 -1.88 18.05 -8.99
CA PHE A 166 -1.21 17.81 -10.27
C PHE A 166 -0.67 19.10 -10.88
N GLU A 167 -1.42 20.21 -10.81
CA GLU A 167 -0.97 21.56 -11.18
C GLU A 167 0.24 21.99 -10.34
N ALA A 168 0.19 21.81 -9.02
CA ALA A 168 1.31 22.11 -8.13
C ALA A 168 2.57 21.27 -8.45
N ALA A 169 2.41 20.14 -9.15
CA ALA A 169 3.49 19.26 -9.58
C ALA A 169 3.88 19.42 -11.06
N ASN A 170 3.27 20.35 -11.81
CA ASN A 170 3.38 20.48 -13.27
C ASN A 170 3.13 19.15 -14.01
N LEU A 171 2.09 18.43 -13.59
CA LEU A 171 1.66 17.17 -14.19
C LEU A 171 0.24 17.32 -14.75
N THR A 172 -0.04 16.62 -15.85
CA THR A 172 -1.38 16.57 -16.44
C THR A 172 -2.17 15.41 -15.85
N LEU A 173 -3.40 15.69 -15.38
CA LEU A 173 -4.32 14.65 -14.93
C LEU A 173 -4.78 13.83 -16.15
N GLN A 174 -4.42 12.55 -16.16
CA GLN A 174 -4.80 11.62 -17.22
C GLN A 174 -6.27 11.20 -17.05
N PRO A 175 -6.98 10.78 -18.12
CA PRO A 175 -8.33 10.23 -18.03
C PRO A 175 -8.52 9.21 -16.89
N ILE A 176 -9.62 9.31 -16.13
CA ILE A 176 -9.86 8.48 -14.94
C ILE A 176 -11.25 7.85 -14.97
N PRO A 177 -11.36 6.51 -14.89
CA PRO A 177 -12.63 5.87 -14.64
C PRO A 177 -12.98 6.00 -13.14
N ILE A 178 -14.20 6.41 -12.83
CA ILE A 178 -14.70 6.61 -11.47
C ILE A 178 -15.87 5.67 -11.25
N PHE A 179 -15.86 4.94 -10.14
CA PHE A 179 -16.93 4.03 -9.75
C PHE A 179 -17.55 4.51 -8.44
N VAL A 180 -18.87 4.56 -8.41
CA VAL A 180 -19.67 4.93 -7.24
C VAL A 180 -20.45 3.71 -6.81
N GLY A 181 -20.42 3.43 -5.51
CA GLY A 181 -21.04 2.25 -4.91
C GLY A 181 -20.02 1.23 -4.38
N PRO A 182 -20.48 0.18 -3.69
CA PRO A 182 -19.65 -0.92 -3.22
C PRO A 182 -18.92 -1.64 -4.37
N LEU A 183 -17.72 -2.18 -4.11
CA LEU A 183 -16.96 -2.94 -5.12
C LEU A 183 -17.70 -4.19 -5.64
N VAL A 184 -18.60 -4.74 -4.83
CA VAL A 184 -19.44 -5.88 -5.18
C VAL A 184 -20.72 -5.48 -5.92
N ALA A 185 -21.06 -4.19 -5.94
CA ALA A 185 -22.29 -3.64 -6.52
C ALA A 185 -22.04 -2.19 -6.94
N ILE A 186 -21.45 -1.99 -8.12
CA ILE A 186 -21.18 -0.64 -8.63
C ILE A 186 -22.50 -0.05 -9.12
N ASP A 187 -22.93 1.04 -8.47
CA ASP A 187 -24.21 1.71 -8.73
C ASP A 187 -24.12 2.62 -9.96
N THR A 188 -22.99 3.32 -10.12
CA THR A 188 -22.79 4.25 -11.22
C THR A 188 -21.32 4.35 -11.59
N ALA A 189 -21.05 4.52 -12.87
CA ALA A 189 -19.71 4.73 -13.38
C ALA A 189 -19.62 6.05 -14.16
N TYR A 190 -18.45 6.69 -14.08
CA TYR A 190 -18.14 7.90 -14.81
C TYR A 190 -16.74 7.83 -15.42
N VAL A 191 -16.48 8.69 -16.39
CA VAL A 191 -15.17 8.95 -16.96
C VAL A 191 -14.88 10.44 -16.78
N ALA A 192 -13.81 10.76 -16.05
CA ALA A 192 -13.33 12.13 -15.94
C ALA A 192 -12.24 12.37 -17.00
N VAL A 193 -12.44 13.41 -17.83
CA VAL A 193 -11.46 13.89 -18.80
C VAL A 193 -11.27 15.37 -18.59
N ASN A 194 -10.08 15.78 -18.16
CA ASN A 194 -9.78 17.16 -17.78
C ASN A 194 -10.82 17.69 -16.78
N GLU A 195 -11.71 18.56 -17.27
CA GLU A 195 -12.70 19.28 -16.48
C GLU A 195 -14.08 18.64 -16.43
N VAL A 196 -14.32 17.65 -17.29
CA VAL A 196 -15.66 17.17 -17.58
C VAL A 196 -15.82 15.74 -17.07
N LEU A 197 -16.97 15.49 -16.43
CA LEU A 197 -17.39 14.19 -15.94
C LEU A 197 -18.47 13.61 -16.85
N TYR A 198 -18.20 12.47 -17.47
CA TYR A 198 -19.13 11.77 -18.35
C TYR A 198 -19.69 10.55 -17.63
N LYS A 199 -21.00 10.48 -17.43
CA LYS A 199 -21.66 9.27 -16.90
C LYS A 199 -21.67 8.18 -17.97
N VAL A 200 -21.41 6.94 -17.57
CA VAL A 200 -21.43 5.76 -18.47
C VAL A 200 -22.19 4.60 -17.82
N ASP A 201 -22.61 3.66 -18.66
CA ASP A 201 -23.61 2.64 -18.28
C ASP A 201 -23.05 1.53 -17.38
N SER A 202 -21.73 1.36 -17.32
CA SER A 202 -21.10 0.33 -16.50
C SER A 202 -19.64 0.63 -16.17
N ALA A 203 -19.12 -0.08 -15.16
CA ALA A 203 -17.72 0.00 -14.81
C ALA A 203 -16.79 -0.42 -15.95
N LEU A 204 -17.18 -1.47 -16.69
CA LEU A 204 -16.43 -1.94 -17.85
C LEU A 204 -16.43 -0.89 -18.97
N HIS A 205 -17.58 -0.25 -19.22
CA HIS A 205 -17.68 0.85 -20.18
C HIS A 205 -16.78 2.02 -19.78
N ALA A 206 -16.66 2.37 -18.49
CA ALA A 206 -15.74 3.43 -18.06
C ALA A 206 -14.26 3.09 -18.33
N ILE A 207 -13.85 1.84 -18.08
CA ILE A 207 -12.49 1.37 -18.35
C ILE A 207 -12.21 1.40 -19.86
N ASP A 208 -13.14 0.88 -20.66
CA ASP A 208 -13.03 0.85 -22.12
C ASP A 208 -12.93 2.25 -22.72
N THR A 209 -13.80 3.16 -22.28
CA THR A 209 -13.78 4.55 -22.72
C THR A 209 -12.49 5.26 -22.32
N CYS A 210 -11.98 5.06 -21.10
CA CYS A 210 -10.68 5.60 -20.70
C CYS A 210 -9.54 5.07 -21.58
N PHE A 211 -9.53 3.77 -21.87
CA PHE A 211 -8.54 3.17 -22.75
C PHE A 211 -8.57 3.80 -24.14
N LYS A 212 -9.76 3.92 -24.74
CA LYS A 212 -9.95 4.55 -26.06
C LYS A 212 -9.48 6.00 -26.05
N ILE A 213 -9.74 6.76 -24.99
CA ILE A 213 -9.26 8.14 -24.86
C ILE A 213 -7.74 8.18 -24.81
N PHE A 214 -7.07 7.27 -24.08
CA PHE A 214 -5.61 7.25 -24.06
C PHE A 214 -5.00 7.11 -25.44
N ILE A 215 -5.57 6.21 -26.26
CA ILE A 215 -5.09 5.98 -27.62
C ILE A 215 -5.48 7.13 -28.55
N ALA A 216 -6.74 7.59 -28.51
CA ALA A 216 -7.25 8.61 -29.43
C ALA A 216 -6.58 9.98 -29.21
N LEU A 217 -6.21 10.31 -27.97
CA LEU A 217 -5.60 11.58 -27.60
C LEU A 217 -4.08 11.48 -27.37
N ASP A 218 -3.46 10.35 -27.71
CA ASP A 218 -2.02 10.06 -27.48
C ASP A 218 -1.57 10.41 -26.05
N CYS A 219 -2.41 10.04 -25.08
CA CYS A 219 -2.19 10.34 -23.68
C CYS A 219 -1.37 9.23 -23.01
N ALA A 220 -0.37 9.62 -22.21
CA ALA A 220 0.40 8.67 -21.43
C ALA A 220 -0.47 8.00 -20.36
N TYR A 221 -0.31 6.69 -20.17
CA TYR A 221 -0.98 6.01 -19.07
C TYR A 221 -0.59 6.59 -17.70
N PRO A 222 -1.53 6.63 -16.72
CA PRO A 222 -1.21 7.05 -15.36
C PRO A 222 -0.05 6.22 -14.80
N ARG A 223 1.04 6.89 -14.41
CA ARG A 223 2.32 6.23 -14.01
C ARG A 223 2.17 5.15 -12.93
N ARG A 224 1.21 5.29 -12.01
CA ARG A 224 0.94 4.33 -10.93
C ARG A 224 0.06 3.15 -11.35
N ALA A 225 -0.62 3.25 -12.49
CA ALA A 225 -1.47 2.23 -13.09
C ALA A 225 -0.96 1.75 -14.45
N SER A 226 0.26 2.13 -14.87
CA SER A 226 0.78 1.76 -16.19
C SER A 226 0.72 0.25 -16.43
N SER A 227 0.99 -0.57 -15.41
CA SER A 227 0.94 -2.03 -15.53
C SER A 227 -0.47 -2.59 -15.77
N ILE A 228 -1.52 -1.99 -15.22
CA ILE A 228 -2.90 -2.45 -15.47
C ILE A 228 -3.42 -1.96 -16.82
N TRP A 229 -3.01 -0.77 -17.27
CA TRP A 229 -3.35 -0.29 -18.61
C TRP A 229 -2.61 -1.04 -19.71
N LEU A 230 -1.33 -1.36 -19.53
CA LEU A 230 -0.58 -2.25 -20.42
C LEU A 230 -1.19 -3.65 -20.46
N PHE A 231 -1.71 -4.14 -19.32
CA PHE A 231 -2.45 -5.39 -19.30
C PHE A 231 -3.69 -5.33 -20.20
N PHE A 232 -4.52 -4.29 -20.08
CA PHE A 232 -5.68 -4.11 -20.96
C PHE A 232 -5.28 -3.95 -22.43
N GLN A 233 -4.22 -3.18 -22.71
CA GLN A 233 -3.69 -2.99 -24.06
C GLN A 233 -3.35 -4.33 -24.72
N ILE A 234 -2.55 -5.16 -24.04
CA ILE A 234 -2.02 -6.42 -24.59
C ILE A 234 -3.06 -7.54 -24.59
N CYS A 235 -3.80 -7.72 -23.49
CA CYS A 235 -4.73 -8.84 -23.34
C CYS A 235 -6.16 -8.51 -23.77
N GLY A 236 -6.62 -7.29 -23.53
CA GLY A 236 -7.98 -6.85 -23.87
C GLY A 236 -8.11 -6.39 -25.32
N TYR A 237 -7.18 -5.54 -25.78
CA TYR A 237 -7.24 -4.93 -27.12
C TYR A 237 -6.24 -5.52 -28.12
N GLN A 238 -5.35 -6.41 -27.67
CA GLN A 238 -4.34 -7.06 -28.50
C GLN A 238 -3.36 -6.07 -29.19
N ILE A 239 -3.18 -4.89 -28.61
CA ILE A 239 -2.26 -3.85 -29.10
C ILE A 239 -0.90 -4.02 -28.41
N ASN A 240 0.18 -4.05 -29.21
CA ASN A 240 1.54 -4.24 -28.71
C ASN A 240 2.48 -3.24 -29.40
N TYR A 241 3.21 -2.45 -28.60
CA TYR A 241 4.24 -1.54 -29.09
C TYR A 241 5.62 -2.04 -28.69
N ALA A 242 6.63 -1.76 -29.53
CA ALA A 242 8.03 -2.13 -29.24
C ALA A 242 8.58 -1.43 -27.98
N THR A 243 7.98 -0.31 -27.59
CA THR A 243 8.33 0.49 -26.41
C THR A 243 7.68 0.01 -25.11
N ASP A 244 6.81 -1.00 -25.16
CA ASP A 244 6.07 -1.45 -23.98
C ASP A 244 6.99 -2.11 -22.95
N THR A 245 7.07 -1.52 -21.76
CA THR A 245 7.89 -2.06 -20.67
C THR A 245 7.01 -2.73 -19.61
N CYS A 246 6.91 -4.06 -19.68
CA CYS A 246 6.19 -4.86 -18.69
C CYS A 246 7.11 -5.31 -17.56
N ASN A 247 6.65 -5.19 -16.30
CA ASN A 247 7.37 -5.76 -15.16
C ASN A 247 7.19 -7.29 -15.10
N ARG A 248 8.01 -7.99 -14.29
CA ARG A 248 7.97 -9.47 -14.20
C ARG A 248 6.60 -10.01 -13.79
N SER A 249 5.90 -9.35 -12.88
CA SER A 249 4.57 -9.77 -12.43
C SER A 249 3.54 -9.66 -13.55
N LEU A 250 3.58 -8.57 -14.32
CA LEU A 250 2.71 -8.37 -15.47
C LEU A 250 3.00 -9.41 -16.57
N ASN A 251 4.26 -9.67 -16.89
CA ASN A 251 4.62 -10.70 -17.87
C ASN A 251 4.13 -12.10 -17.45
N SER A 252 4.22 -12.42 -16.15
CA SER A 252 3.68 -13.68 -15.62
C SER A 252 2.16 -13.77 -15.81
N LEU A 253 1.44 -12.69 -15.47
CA LEU A 253 -0.02 -12.63 -15.60
C LEU A 253 -0.47 -12.71 -17.07
N ILE A 254 0.19 -11.99 -17.97
CA ILE A 254 -0.08 -12.04 -19.40
C ILE A 254 0.12 -13.46 -19.92
N GLY A 255 1.21 -14.14 -19.53
CA GLY A 255 1.48 -15.52 -19.95
C GLY A 255 0.47 -16.53 -19.40
N GLU A 256 -0.05 -16.32 -18.19
CA GLU A 256 -1.12 -17.13 -17.62
C GLU A 256 -2.44 -16.94 -18.39
N ILE A 257 -2.85 -15.69 -18.59
CA ILE A 257 -4.11 -15.37 -19.26
C ILE A 257 -4.08 -15.78 -20.73
N LYS A 258 -2.98 -15.56 -21.45
CA LYS A 258 -2.85 -16.01 -22.84
C LYS A 258 -2.99 -17.53 -22.98
N ARG A 259 -2.46 -18.31 -22.04
CA ARG A 259 -2.65 -19.77 -22.02
C ARG A 259 -4.12 -20.15 -21.83
N HIS A 260 -4.83 -19.46 -20.95
CA HIS A 260 -6.26 -19.71 -20.74
C HIS A 260 -7.14 -19.29 -21.93
N ILE A 261 -6.81 -18.19 -22.60
CA ILE A 261 -7.53 -17.73 -23.79
C ILE A 261 -7.30 -18.70 -24.97
N GLN A 262 -6.07 -19.17 -25.18
CA GLN A 262 -5.76 -20.15 -26.24
C GLN A 262 -6.43 -21.52 -26.04
N LEU A 263 -6.75 -21.90 -24.79
CA LEU A 263 -7.47 -23.13 -24.48
C LEU A 263 -9.00 -22.97 -24.64
N ALA A 264 -9.49 -21.75 -24.80
CA ALA A 264 -10.91 -21.43 -24.91
C ALA A 264 -11.37 -21.11 -26.35
N GLU A 265 -10.44 -21.02 -27.31
CA GLU A 265 -10.76 -20.97 -28.73
C GLU A 265 -10.90 -22.41 -29.28
N PRO A 266 -12.03 -22.77 -29.92
CA PRO A 266 -12.27 -24.10 -30.48
C PRO A 266 -11.42 -24.43 -31.71
#